data_AF-A0AAJ3NVG6-F1
#
_entry.id   AF-A0AAJ3NVG6-F1
#
_cell.length_a   1.000
_cell.length_b   1.000
_cell.length_c   1.000
_cell.angle_alpha   90.00
_cell.angle_beta   90.00
_cell.angle_gamma   90.00
#
_symmetry.space_group_name_H-M   'P 1'
#
loop_
_entity.id
_entity.type
_entity.pdbx_description
1 polymer ?
#
loop_
_entity_poly.entity_id
_entity_poly.type
_entity_poly.pdbx_seq_one_letter_code
_entity_poly.pdbx_strand_id
1 'polypeptide(L)'
;MHACGHDGHTTILLGAARYLAETRRFNGTLRLIFQPAEEMINGGEIMVKEGLFDRFPCDVIFGMHNMPGLPVGKFYFQPGALMASMDQFHITVRGCGGHGAIPHKAIDPVLVAAHITTALQSIVSRNVDPLEAAVITVGSIVAGEAANVIPDSAEMKISVRSLSRETRQLLLTRIPALAQAQAVSFGATADVTHVNGTPVLVNDEAMARFACQVACETFGEDRAEFGIKPLMGSEDFSFMLEAQPKGAFLLFGNGDVGEGSCMVHNPGYDFNDASLVPASSYWGALVEAWLQ
;
A
#
# COMPACT_ATOMS: atom_id res chain seq x y z
N MET A 1 13.39 10.80 10.88
CA MET A 1 14.12 9.55 10.61
C MET A 1 13.62 9.03 9.27
N HIS A 2 14.49 8.72 8.31
CA HIS A 2 14.11 8.05 7.07
C HIS A 2 14.09 6.53 7.29
N ALA A 3 13.03 6.02 7.91
CA ALA A 3 12.92 4.60 8.25
C ALA A 3 12.41 3.71 7.09
N CYS A 4 12.27 4.26 5.88
CA CYS A 4 11.77 3.58 4.69
C CYS A 4 12.69 3.76 3.46
N GLY A 5 13.85 4.39 3.63
CA GLY A 5 14.86 4.52 2.56
C GLY A 5 14.57 5.58 1.50
N HIS A 6 13.61 6.48 1.71
CA HIS A 6 13.20 7.48 0.71
C HIS A 6 14.30 8.52 0.40
N ASP A 7 15.21 8.75 1.35
CA ASP A 7 16.47 9.47 1.14
C ASP A 7 17.39 8.73 0.16
N GLY A 8 17.53 7.42 0.33
CA GLY A 8 18.21 6.54 -0.61
C GLY A 8 17.58 6.56 -2.01
N HIS A 9 16.25 6.46 -2.12
CA HIS A 9 15.54 6.52 -3.40
C HIS A 9 15.76 7.87 -4.11
N THR A 10 15.68 8.97 -3.37
CA THR A 10 15.95 10.31 -3.90
C THR A 10 17.38 10.40 -4.42
N THR A 11 18.35 9.88 -3.68
CA THR A 11 19.77 9.85 -4.06
C THR A 11 19.98 8.99 -5.32
N ILE A 12 19.35 7.82 -5.39
CA ILE A 12 19.40 6.92 -6.54
C ILE A 12 18.89 7.61 -7.81
N LEU A 13 17.74 8.29 -7.73
CA LEU A 13 17.14 8.98 -8.87
C LEU A 13 18.00 10.16 -9.32
N LEU A 14 18.57 10.92 -8.38
CA LEU A 14 19.51 12.00 -8.70
C LEU A 14 20.81 11.48 -9.33
N GLY A 15 21.33 10.34 -8.87
CA GLY A 15 22.50 9.68 -9.45
C GLY A 15 22.28 9.29 -10.91
N ALA A 16 21.13 8.67 -11.20
CA ALA A 16 20.73 8.34 -12.57
C ALA A 16 20.53 9.59 -13.44
N ALA A 17 19.88 10.62 -12.89
CA ALA A 17 19.67 11.89 -13.56
C ALA A 17 20.98 12.56 -13.99
N ARG A 18 21.98 12.54 -13.10
CA ARG A 18 23.31 13.06 -13.39
C ARG A 18 23.97 12.29 -14.53
N TYR A 19 23.99 10.95 -14.46
CA TYR A 19 24.55 10.10 -15.50
C TYR A 19 23.89 10.39 -16.87
N LEU A 20 22.56 10.40 -16.92
CA LEU A 20 21.81 10.61 -18.16
C LEU A 20 21.97 12.04 -18.72
N ALA A 21 22.15 13.04 -17.86
CA ALA A 21 22.41 14.41 -18.29
C ALA A 21 23.82 14.60 -18.88
N GLU A 22 24.81 13.86 -18.36
CA GLU A 22 26.20 13.87 -18.83
C GLU A 22 26.37 13.08 -20.14
N THR A 23 25.74 11.90 -20.26
CA THR A 23 25.91 11.03 -21.43
C THR A 23 24.94 11.33 -22.56
N ARG A 24 23.69 11.68 -22.22
CA ARG A 24 22.57 11.91 -23.17
C ARG A 24 22.40 10.79 -24.20
N ARG A 25 22.67 9.54 -23.79
CA ARG A 25 22.62 8.34 -24.65
C ARG A 25 21.19 7.80 -24.83
N PHE A 26 20.26 8.70 -25.13
CA PHE A 26 18.87 8.33 -25.39
C PHE A 26 18.21 9.41 -26.26
N ASN A 27 17.17 9.04 -26.99
CA ASN A 27 16.39 9.93 -27.83
C ASN A 27 14.93 9.94 -27.36
N GLY A 28 14.55 11.00 -26.65
CA GLY A 28 13.19 11.14 -26.14
C GLY A 28 13.10 12.12 -24.99
N THR A 29 12.08 11.95 -24.15
CA THR A 29 11.86 12.79 -22.97
C THR A 29 11.88 11.93 -21.71
N LEU A 30 12.75 12.26 -20.77
CA LEU A 30 12.76 11.70 -19.42
C LEU A 30 12.11 12.69 -18.44
N ARG A 31 11.14 12.20 -17.67
CA ARG A 31 10.53 12.93 -16.55
C ARG A 31 10.98 12.28 -15.25
N LEU A 32 11.57 13.08 -14.35
CA LEU A 32 11.94 12.63 -13.01
C LEU A 32 10.89 13.15 -12.02
N ILE A 33 10.25 12.24 -11.29
CA ILE A 33 9.16 12.57 -10.37
C ILE A 33 9.68 12.41 -8.95
N PHE A 34 9.84 13.53 -8.25
CA PHE A 34 10.17 13.56 -6.82
C PHE A 34 8.90 13.75 -6.03
N GLN A 35 8.27 12.63 -5.65
CA GLN A 35 6.99 12.62 -4.97
C GLN A 35 7.16 12.95 -3.47
N PRO A 36 6.38 13.89 -2.91
CA PRO A 36 6.33 14.11 -1.48
C PRO A 36 5.35 13.15 -0.77
N ALA A 37 5.44 13.08 0.56
CA ALA A 37 4.33 12.66 1.43
C ALA A 37 3.68 11.27 1.18
N GLU A 38 4.43 10.31 0.67
CA GLU A 38 4.01 8.90 0.49
C GLU A 38 3.41 8.34 1.81
N GLU A 39 4.18 8.41 2.91
CA GLU A 39 3.85 7.78 4.20
C GLU A 39 2.61 8.32 4.94
N MET A 40 2.05 9.46 4.53
CA MET A 40 1.04 10.18 5.34
C MET A 40 -0.26 10.44 4.62
N ILE A 41 -0.18 11.12 3.48
CA ILE A 41 -1.36 11.73 2.83
C ILE A 41 -1.48 11.38 1.36
N ASN A 42 -0.84 10.29 0.93
CA ASN A 42 -0.84 9.83 -0.46
C ASN A 42 -0.42 10.95 -1.44
N GLY A 43 0.79 11.47 -1.30
CA GLY A 43 1.26 12.55 -2.18
C GLY A 43 1.22 12.20 -3.66
N GLY A 44 1.33 10.92 -4.04
CA GLY A 44 1.10 10.45 -5.41
C GLY A 44 -0.32 10.72 -5.92
N GLU A 45 -1.34 10.52 -5.07
CA GLU A 45 -2.74 10.85 -5.39
C GLU A 45 -2.91 12.34 -5.64
N ILE A 46 -2.32 13.17 -4.77
CA ILE A 46 -2.39 14.63 -4.85
C ILE A 46 -1.73 15.12 -6.14
N MET A 47 -0.52 14.62 -6.46
CA MET A 47 0.17 14.99 -7.69
C MET A 47 -0.65 14.65 -8.94
N VAL A 48 -1.25 13.46 -8.98
CA VAL A 48 -2.13 13.04 -10.09
C VAL A 48 -3.34 13.99 -10.19
N LYS A 49 -4.02 14.29 -9.07
CA LYS A 49 -5.15 15.23 -9.03
C LYS A 49 -4.79 16.66 -9.43
N GLU A 50 -3.55 17.09 -9.17
CA GLU A 50 -3.02 18.39 -9.57
C GLU A 50 -2.45 18.40 -11.01
N GLY A 51 -2.76 17.36 -11.80
CA GLY A 51 -2.49 17.31 -13.23
C GLY A 51 -1.05 16.92 -13.56
N LEU A 52 -0.41 16.06 -12.77
CA LEU A 52 0.94 15.53 -13.05
C LEU A 52 1.09 15.08 -14.51
N PHE A 53 0.20 14.21 -14.98
CA PHE A 53 0.26 13.65 -16.33
C PHE A 53 -0.31 14.58 -17.42
N ASP A 54 -1.16 15.54 -17.05
CA ASP A 54 -1.62 16.58 -17.98
C ASP A 54 -0.48 17.56 -18.31
N ARG A 55 0.30 17.93 -17.29
CA ARG A 55 1.44 18.86 -17.41
C ARG A 55 2.70 18.19 -17.94
N PHE A 56 2.89 16.92 -17.59
CA PHE A 56 4.07 16.12 -17.91
C PHE A 56 3.65 14.75 -18.44
N PRO A 57 3.12 14.68 -19.68
CA PRO A 57 2.73 13.41 -20.27
C PRO A 57 3.94 12.49 -20.42
N CYS A 58 3.70 11.18 -20.27
CA CYS A 58 4.69 10.13 -20.47
C CYS A 58 4.02 8.89 -21.08
N ASP A 59 4.78 8.13 -21.88
CA ASP A 59 4.29 6.88 -22.49
C ASP A 59 4.29 5.70 -21.51
N VAL A 60 5.21 5.75 -20.55
CA VAL A 60 5.41 4.73 -19.51
C VAL A 60 5.90 5.37 -18.22
N ILE A 61 5.59 4.75 -17.08
CA ILE A 61 6.09 5.17 -15.76
C ILE A 61 6.70 3.99 -15.01
N PHE A 62 7.80 4.25 -14.29
CA PHE A 62 8.45 3.26 -13.45
C PHE A 62 8.75 3.81 -12.06
N GLY A 63 8.69 2.96 -11.05
CA GLY A 63 9.12 3.25 -9.68
C GLY A 63 9.90 2.08 -9.08
N MET A 64 10.60 2.31 -7.97
CA MET A 64 11.27 1.24 -7.23
C MET A 64 11.30 1.53 -5.74
N HIS A 65 11.38 0.47 -4.94
CA HIS A 65 11.56 0.56 -3.49
C HIS A 65 12.66 -0.39 -3.00
N ASN A 66 13.44 0.04 -2.02
CA ASN A 66 14.42 -0.84 -1.36
C ASN A 66 13.68 -1.84 -0.46
N MET A 67 14.16 -3.07 -0.35
CA MET A 67 13.52 -4.06 0.52
C MET A 67 14.55 -4.75 1.41
N PRO A 68 14.49 -4.50 2.74
CA PRO A 68 15.23 -5.30 3.71
C PRO A 68 14.80 -6.77 3.64
N GLY A 69 15.75 -7.67 3.88
CA GLY A 69 15.58 -9.11 3.70
C GLY A 69 15.92 -9.60 2.27
N LEU A 70 16.21 -8.70 1.34
CA LEU A 70 16.64 -9.04 -0.03
C LEU A 70 18.11 -8.61 -0.26
N PRO A 71 18.96 -9.46 -0.89
CA PRO A 71 20.38 -9.17 -1.13
C PRO A 71 20.63 -7.91 -1.96
N VAL A 72 21.63 -7.12 -1.55
CA VAL A 72 22.04 -5.90 -2.27
C VAL A 72 22.45 -6.20 -3.72
N GLY A 73 21.98 -5.34 -4.62
CA GLY A 73 22.24 -5.45 -6.05
C GLY A 73 21.41 -6.52 -6.77
N LYS A 74 20.37 -7.06 -6.12
CA LYS A 74 19.33 -7.86 -6.78
C LYS A 74 18.05 -7.05 -6.96
N PHE A 75 17.33 -7.33 -8.04
CA PHE A 75 16.08 -6.69 -8.45
C PHE A 75 14.96 -7.71 -8.57
N TYR A 76 13.75 -7.28 -8.22
CA TYR A 76 12.61 -8.17 -8.03
C TYR A 76 11.37 -7.58 -8.68
N PHE A 77 10.70 -8.41 -9.47
CA PHE A 77 9.61 -7.99 -10.34
C PHE A 77 8.41 -8.91 -10.15
N GLN A 78 7.23 -8.31 -10.14
CA GLN A 78 5.97 -9.04 -10.10
C GLN A 78 5.01 -8.44 -11.12
N PRO A 79 4.54 -9.20 -12.12
CA PRO A 79 3.44 -8.75 -12.97
C PRO A 79 2.12 -8.79 -12.18
N GLY A 80 1.18 -7.91 -12.53
CA GLY A 80 -0.08 -7.80 -11.81
C GLY A 80 0.13 -7.21 -10.41
N ALA A 81 -0.62 -7.67 -9.42
CA ALA A 81 -0.55 -7.11 -8.08
C ALA A 81 0.81 -7.37 -7.42
N LEU A 82 1.55 -6.30 -7.11
CA LEU A 82 2.80 -6.36 -6.33
C LEU A 82 2.57 -5.96 -4.88
N MET A 83 1.73 -4.95 -4.60
CA MET A 83 1.44 -4.47 -3.24
C MET A 83 -0.06 -4.31 -3.02
N ALA A 84 -0.52 -4.66 -1.82
CA ALA A 84 -1.92 -4.64 -1.46
C ALA A 84 -2.48 -3.21 -1.36
N SER A 85 -3.78 -3.08 -1.57
CA SER A 85 -4.51 -1.88 -1.17
C SER A 85 -4.47 -1.73 0.35
N MET A 86 -4.62 -0.50 0.83
CA MET A 86 -4.86 -0.18 2.22
C MET A 86 -6.12 0.66 2.32
N ASP A 87 -7.09 0.22 3.11
CA ASP A 87 -8.28 1.02 3.40
C ASP A 87 -8.55 1.07 4.89
N GLN A 88 -9.10 2.19 5.37
CA GLN A 88 -9.41 2.41 6.77
C GLN A 88 -10.89 2.80 6.94
N PHE A 89 -11.56 2.11 7.86
CA PHE A 89 -12.93 2.44 8.27
C PHE A 89 -12.96 2.85 9.73
N HIS A 90 -13.65 3.95 10.01
CA HIS A 90 -14.09 4.31 11.35
C HIS A 90 -15.58 3.99 11.47
N ILE A 91 -15.96 3.25 12.50
CA ILE A 91 -17.35 2.91 12.79
C ILE A 91 -17.71 3.45 14.17
N THR A 92 -18.74 4.29 14.25
CA THR A 92 -19.34 4.71 15.51
C THR A 92 -20.66 3.97 15.68
N VAL A 93 -20.69 3.03 16.62
CA VAL A 93 -21.92 2.34 17.02
C VAL A 93 -22.64 3.22 18.05
N ARG A 94 -23.89 3.57 17.79
CA ARG A 94 -24.73 4.35 18.72
C ARG A 94 -25.83 3.49 19.29
N GLY A 95 -25.84 3.40 20.61
CA GLY A 95 -26.87 2.71 21.39
C GLY A 95 -27.69 3.71 22.21
N CYS A 96 -28.04 3.29 23.41
CA CYS A 96 -28.73 4.09 24.39
C CYS A 96 -28.16 3.72 25.77
N GLY A 97 -27.47 4.68 26.40
CA GLY A 97 -26.79 4.43 27.67
C GLY A 97 -27.77 4.15 28.82
N GLY A 98 -27.25 3.58 29.91
CA GLY A 98 -28.07 3.26 31.06
C GLY A 98 -27.30 2.65 32.22
N HIS A 99 -28.00 2.35 33.31
CA HIS A 99 -27.39 1.64 34.43
C HIS A 99 -27.18 0.17 34.05
N GLY A 100 -25.99 -0.39 34.30
CA GLY A 100 -25.66 -1.78 33.99
C GLY A 100 -26.54 -2.84 34.67
N ALA A 101 -27.26 -2.48 35.75
CA ALA A 101 -28.22 -3.37 36.42
C ALA A 101 -29.64 -3.30 35.80
N ILE A 102 -29.88 -2.39 34.84
CA ILE A 102 -31.19 -2.17 34.20
C ILE A 102 -31.02 -2.22 32.66
N PRO A 103 -30.47 -3.31 32.09
CA PRO A 103 -30.11 -3.35 30.67
C PRO A 103 -31.32 -3.30 29.73
N HIS A 104 -32.50 -3.75 30.17
CA HIS A 104 -33.73 -3.73 29.37
C HIS A 104 -34.29 -2.32 29.06
N LYS A 105 -33.66 -1.27 29.60
CA LYS A 105 -33.95 0.14 29.30
C LYS A 105 -32.87 0.81 28.45
N ALA A 106 -31.85 0.07 28.05
CA ALA A 106 -30.69 0.53 27.31
C ALA A 106 -30.52 -0.27 26.02
N ILE A 107 -29.64 0.21 25.14
CA ILE A 107 -29.14 -0.52 23.98
C ILE A 107 -27.62 -0.49 24.10
N ASP A 108 -26.99 -1.63 24.37
CA ASP A 108 -25.57 -1.71 24.72
C ASP A 108 -24.67 -1.67 23.47
N PRO A 109 -23.96 -0.57 23.20
CA PRO A 109 -23.11 -0.46 22.02
C PRO A 109 -21.82 -1.29 22.14
N VAL A 110 -21.39 -1.67 23.36
CA VAL A 110 -20.22 -2.53 23.58
C VAL A 110 -20.53 -3.93 23.03
N LEU A 111 -21.71 -4.46 23.40
CA LEU A 111 -22.18 -5.75 22.90
C LEU A 111 -22.33 -5.72 21.37
N VAL A 112 -22.92 -4.65 20.82
CA VAL A 112 -23.11 -4.50 19.37
C VAL A 112 -21.76 -4.45 18.63
N ALA A 113 -20.78 -3.70 19.12
CA ALA A 113 -19.44 -3.62 18.52
C ALA A 113 -18.72 -4.99 18.52
N ALA A 114 -18.87 -5.78 19.59
CA ALA A 114 -18.33 -7.14 19.65
C ALA A 114 -18.98 -8.07 18.59
N HIS A 115 -20.29 -7.94 18.40
CA HIS A 115 -21.01 -8.68 17.37
C HIS A 115 -20.65 -8.24 15.94
N ILE A 116 -20.45 -6.94 15.70
CA ILE A 116 -19.92 -6.43 14.43
C ILE A 116 -18.53 -7.02 14.16
N THR A 117 -17.64 -7.00 15.16
CA THR A 117 -16.28 -7.57 15.05
C THR A 117 -16.31 -9.03 14.60
N THR A 118 -17.19 -9.83 15.21
CA THR A 118 -17.38 -11.24 14.86
C THR A 118 -17.96 -11.39 13.46
N ALA A 119 -18.99 -10.61 13.12
CA ALA A 119 -19.65 -10.68 11.83
C ALA A 119 -18.71 -10.31 10.68
N LEU A 120 -17.83 -9.31 10.84
CA LEU A 120 -16.87 -8.88 9.82
C LEU A 120 -15.98 -10.03 9.32
N GLN A 121 -15.68 -11.03 10.16
CA GLN A 121 -14.89 -12.20 9.78
C GLN A 121 -15.59 -13.06 8.71
N SER A 122 -16.92 -12.97 8.60
CA SER A 122 -17.69 -13.65 7.56
C SER A 122 -17.41 -13.10 6.15
N ILE A 123 -16.96 -11.85 6.02
CA ILE A 123 -16.71 -11.25 4.71
C ILE A 123 -15.53 -11.96 4.04
N VAL A 124 -14.38 -12.01 4.70
CA VAL A 124 -13.20 -12.72 4.15
C VAL A 124 -13.49 -14.21 4.06
N SER A 125 -14.06 -14.82 5.10
CA SER A 125 -14.21 -16.27 5.09
C SER A 125 -15.27 -16.78 4.12
N ARG A 126 -16.36 -16.03 3.83
CA ARG A 126 -17.53 -16.50 3.06
C ARG A 126 -17.90 -15.66 1.82
N ASN A 127 -17.33 -14.47 1.62
CA ASN A 127 -17.62 -13.64 0.45
C ASN A 127 -16.42 -13.46 -0.49
N VAL A 128 -15.20 -13.47 0.03
CA VAL A 128 -13.97 -13.41 -0.80
C VAL A 128 -13.70 -14.78 -1.41
N ASP A 129 -13.24 -14.82 -2.66
CA ASP A 129 -12.77 -16.06 -3.30
C ASP A 129 -11.64 -16.67 -2.44
N PRO A 130 -11.67 -17.97 -2.10
CA PRO A 130 -10.63 -18.60 -1.29
C PRO A 130 -9.21 -18.53 -1.90
N LEU A 131 -9.07 -18.22 -3.19
CA LEU A 131 -7.77 -18.00 -3.87
C LEU A 131 -7.31 -16.53 -3.83
N GLU A 132 -8.17 -15.61 -3.41
CA GLU A 132 -7.88 -14.19 -3.31
C GLU A 132 -7.41 -13.79 -1.91
N ALA A 133 -6.46 -12.85 -1.84
CA ALA A 133 -5.96 -12.36 -0.56
C ALA A 133 -6.77 -11.16 -0.08
N ALA A 134 -7.33 -11.26 1.12
CA ALA A 134 -8.01 -10.18 1.83
C ALA A 134 -7.76 -10.26 3.33
N VAL A 135 -7.64 -9.10 3.98
CA VAL A 135 -7.52 -8.99 5.44
C VAL A 135 -8.46 -7.91 5.93
N ILE A 136 -9.22 -8.21 6.98
CA ILE A 136 -9.96 -7.22 7.77
C ILE A 136 -9.44 -7.35 9.20
N THR A 137 -8.92 -6.26 9.75
CA THR A 137 -8.45 -6.21 11.14
C THR A 137 -9.21 -5.12 11.89
N VAL A 138 -9.90 -5.49 12.97
CA VAL A 138 -10.43 -4.50 13.93
C VAL A 138 -9.28 -4.13 14.86
N GLY A 139 -8.65 -3.00 14.58
CA GLY A 139 -7.45 -2.56 15.30
C GLY A 139 -7.73 -1.83 16.61
N SER A 140 -8.95 -1.31 16.80
CA SER A 140 -9.34 -0.60 18.01
C SER A 140 -10.84 -0.72 18.25
N ILE A 141 -11.23 -0.89 19.52
CA ILE A 141 -12.60 -0.73 20.01
C ILE A 141 -12.51 0.08 21.32
N VAL A 142 -13.19 1.22 21.41
CA VAL A 142 -13.21 2.08 22.60
C VAL A 142 -14.66 2.39 22.97
N ALA A 143 -15.06 2.07 24.20
CA ALA A 143 -16.42 2.29 24.69
C ALA A 143 -16.48 2.27 26.22
N GLY A 144 -17.16 3.25 26.80
CA GLY A 144 -17.41 3.34 28.24
C GLY A 144 -16.17 3.59 29.11
N GLU A 145 -16.44 3.85 30.39
CA GLU A 145 -15.40 4.10 31.40
C GLU A 145 -15.66 3.30 32.69
N ALA A 146 -16.89 3.33 33.19
CA ALA A 146 -17.29 2.66 34.43
C ALA A 146 -17.96 1.31 34.18
N ALA A 147 -17.59 0.29 34.97
CA ALA A 147 -18.08 -1.08 34.81
C ALA A 147 -19.59 -1.27 35.10
N ASN A 148 -20.24 -0.31 35.75
CA ASN A 148 -21.66 -0.36 36.12
C ASN A 148 -22.56 0.53 35.23
N VAL A 149 -22.02 1.06 34.14
CA VAL A 149 -22.71 1.94 33.18
C VAL A 149 -22.61 1.35 31.78
N ILE A 150 -23.74 1.29 31.09
CA ILE A 150 -23.80 1.03 29.64
C ILE A 150 -23.56 2.38 28.95
N PRO A 151 -22.52 2.53 28.11
CA PRO A 151 -22.25 3.78 27.41
C PRO A 151 -23.28 4.05 26.31
N ASP A 152 -23.27 5.28 25.78
CA ASP A 152 -24.14 5.67 24.66
C ASP A 152 -23.59 5.27 23.29
N SER A 153 -22.28 5.02 23.19
CA SER A 153 -21.59 4.72 21.94
C SER A 153 -20.34 3.84 22.10
N ALA A 154 -19.87 3.28 20.98
CA ALA A 154 -18.61 2.57 20.85
C ALA A 154 -17.92 2.96 19.52
N GLU A 155 -16.64 3.29 19.57
CA GLU A 155 -15.84 3.61 18.39
C GLU A 155 -14.97 2.43 17.98
N MET A 156 -14.98 2.10 16.68
CA MET A 156 -14.16 1.05 16.10
C MET A 156 -13.28 1.61 14.98
N LYS A 157 -12.01 1.19 14.94
CA LYS A 157 -11.09 1.48 13.83
C LYS A 157 -10.68 0.19 13.14
N ILE A 158 -10.87 0.13 11.84
CA ILE A 158 -10.70 -1.09 11.04
C ILE A 158 -9.69 -0.80 9.94
N SER A 159 -8.74 -1.72 9.77
CA SER A 159 -7.78 -1.73 8.67
C SER A 159 -8.11 -2.88 7.72
N VAL A 160 -8.06 -2.59 6.42
CA VAL A 160 -8.41 -3.53 5.35
C VAL A 160 -7.27 -3.61 4.35
N ARG A 161 -6.99 -4.82 3.86
CA ARG A 161 -6.01 -5.08 2.79
C ARG A 161 -6.59 -6.02 1.74
N SER A 162 -6.22 -5.82 0.48
CA SER A 162 -6.58 -6.70 -0.65
C SER A 162 -5.50 -6.67 -1.73
N LEU A 163 -5.24 -7.79 -2.40
CA LEU A 163 -4.36 -7.85 -3.59
C LEU A 163 -5.11 -7.75 -4.92
N SER A 164 -6.43 -7.59 -4.90
CA SER A 164 -7.25 -7.42 -6.11
C SER A 164 -8.14 -6.20 -6.01
N ARG A 165 -8.32 -5.50 -7.14
CA ARG A 165 -9.25 -4.36 -7.25
C ARG A 165 -10.70 -4.79 -7.03
N GLU A 166 -11.08 -5.96 -7.53
CA GLU A 166 -12.42 -6.52 -7.35
C GLU A 166 -12.66 -6.89 -5.89
N THR A 167 -11.72 -7.62 -5.28
CA THR A 167 -11.79 -7.98 -3.85
C THR A 167 -11.82 -6.73 -2.98
N ARG A 168 -11.03 -5.69 -3.30
CA ARG A 168 -11.09 -4.41 -2.59
C ARG A 168 -12.49 -3.79 -2.68
N GLN A 169 -13.07 -3.72 -3.87
CA GLN A 169 -14.40 -3.13 -4.07
C GLN A 169 -15.49 -3.91 -3.32
N LEU A 170 -15.39 -5.25 -3.28
CA LEU A 170 -16.25 -6.09 -2.48
C LEU A 170 -16.15 -5.71 -0.98
N LEU A 171 -14.93 -5.59 -0.45
CA LEU A 171 -14.70 -5.21 0.95
C LEU A 171 -15.26 -3.81 1.26
N LEU A 172 -14.99 -2.83 0.39
CA LEU A 172 -15.51 -1.46 0.52
C LEU A 172 -17.04 -1.41 0.59
N THR A 173 -17.71 -2.33 -0.11
CA THR A 173 -19.18 -2.43 -0.13
C THR A 173 -19.72 -3.21 1.06
N ARG A 174 -19.09 -4.34 1.41
CA ARG A 174 -19.62 -5.29 2.39
C ARG A 174 -19.42 -4.84 3.83
N ILE A 175 -18.30 -4.17 4.14
CA ILE A 175 -17.99 -3.74 5.51
C ILE A 175 -19.05 -2.77 6.05
N PRO A 176 -19.40 -1.67 5.35
CA PRO A 176 -20.43 -0.75 5.83
C PRO A 176 -21.80 -1.44 5.95
N ALA A 177 -22.20 -2.19 4.93
CA ALA A 177 -23.49 -2.86 4.87
C ALA A 177 -23.68 -3.86 6.03
N LEU A 178 -22.65 -4.66 6.31
CA LEU A 178 -22.70 -5.65 7.39
C LEU A 178 -22.72 -4.99 8.77
N ALA A 179 -21.89 -3.97 8.99
CA ALA A 179 -21.85 -3.26 10.27
C ALA A 179 -23.20 -2.59 10.59
N GLN A 180 -23.81 -1.94 9.59
CA GLN A 180 -25.13 -1.32 9.72
C GLN A 180 -26.23 -2.34 9.98
N ALA A 181 -26.28 -3.43 9.20
CA ALA A 181 -27.28 -4.48 9.39
C ALA A 181 -27.15 -5.15 10.77
N GLN A 182 -25.90 -5.40 11.21
CA GLN A 182 -25.65 -5.97 12.52
C GLN A 182 -26.11 -5.02 13.63
N ALA A 183 -25.81 -3.72 13.56
CA ALA A 183 -26.27 -2.75 14.56
C ALA A 183 -27.81 -2.69 14.65
N VAL A 184 -28.48 -2.61 13.50
CA VAL A 184 -29.96 -2.56 13.44
C VAL A 184 -30.59 -3.78 14.11
N SER A 185 -29.97 -4.97 14.00
CA SER A 185 -30.50 -6.19 14.63
C SER A 185 -30.57 -6.13 16.17
N PHE A 186 -29.80 -5.22 16.80
CA PHE A 186 -29.83 -4.96 18.24
C PHE A 186 -30.59 -3.67 18.61
N GLY A 187 -31.20 -3.00 17.64
CA GLY A 187 -31.85 -1.69 17.84
C GLY A 187 -30.88 -0.51 17.91
N ALA A 188 -29.59 -0.71 17.58
CA ALA A 188 -28.57 0.34 17.50
C ALA A 188 -28.42 0.88 16.06
N THR A 189 -27.61 1.93 15.90
CA THR A 189 -27.13 2.37 14.57
C THR A 189 -25.61 2.27 14.48
N ALA A 190 -25.07 2.19 13.26
CA ALA A 190 -23.63 2.26 13.01
C ALA A 190 -23.35 3.30 11.91
N ASP A 191 -22.68 4.38 12.29
CA ASP A 191 -22.17 5.38 11.36
C ASP A 191 -20.80 4.89 10.86
N VAL A 192 -20.68 4.64 9.56
CA VAL A 192 -19.46 4.08 8.95
C VAL A 192 -18.84 5.12 8.03
N THR A 193 -17.58 5.45 8.25
CA THR A 193 -16.81 6.40 7.42
C THR A 193 -15.58 5.69 6.86
N HIS A 194 -15.41 5.77 5.55
CA HIS A 194 -14.15 5.42 4.89
C HIS A 194 -13.21 6.62 4.98
N VAL A 195 -12.08 6.46 5.66
CA VAL A 195 -11.21 7.58 6.07
C VAL A 195 -10.08 7.79 5.08
N ASN A 196 -9.34 6.72 4.78
CA ASN A 196 -8.19 6.72 3.90
C ASN A 196 -8.22 5.46 3.05
N GLY A 197 -7.73 5.57 1.82
CA GLY A 197 -7.62 4.45 0.89
C GLY A 197 -6.42 4.63 -0.03
N THR A 198 -5.68 3.55 -0.27
CA THR A 198 -4.61 3.45 -1.27
C THR A 198 -4.93 2.24 -2.15
N PRO A 199 -5.00 2.38 -3.48
CA PRO A 199 -5.29 1.28 -4.40
C PRO A 199 -4.29 0.13 -4.31
N VAL A 200 -4.64 -0.99 -4.96
CA VAL A 200 -3.68 -2.08 -5.20
C VAL A 200 -2.62 -1.58 -6.18
N LEU A 201 -1.34 -1.78 -5.88
CA LEU A 201 -0.28 -1.53 -6.83
C LEU A 201 -0.24 -2.68 -7.84
N VAL A 202 -0.70 -2.40 -9.06
CA VAL A 202 -0.77 -3.38 -10.15
C VAL A 202 0.19 -2.97 -11.26
N ASN A 203 1.21 -3.79 -11.49
CA ASN A 203 2.14 -3.64 -12.59
C ASN A 203 1.54 -4.15 -13.90
N ASP A 204 1.77 -3.42 -14.98
CA ASP A 204 1.55 -3.94 -16.33
C ASP A 204 2.51 -5.10 -16.60
N GLU A 205 1.99 -6.19 -17.17
CA GLU A 205 2.78 -7.40 -17.39
C GLU A 205 3.92 -7.15 -18.39
N ALA A 206 3.66 -6.42 -19.48
CA ALA A 206 4.69 -6.16 -20.48
C ALA A 206 5.78 -5.25 -19.91
N MET A 207 5.42 -4.23 -19.14
CA MET A 207 6.38 -3.33 -18.50
C MET A 207 7.17 -4.01 -17.39
N ALA A 208 6.56 -4.88 -16.59
CA ALA A 208 7.28 -5.67 -15.59
C ALA A 208 8.30 -6.63 -16.25
N ARG A 209 7.91 -7.28 -17.35
CA ARG A 209 8.82 -8.16 -18.13
C ARG A 209 9.96 -7.38 -18.76
N PHE A 210 9.66 -6.24 -19.39
CA PHE A 210 10.67 -5.35 -19.96
C PHE A 210 11.67 -4.89 -18.90
N ALA A 211 11.19 -4.40 -17.76
CA ALA A 211 12.00 -3.97 -16.63
C ALA A 211 12.92 -5.09 -16.12
N CYS A 212 12.38 -6.31 -15.97
CA CYS A 212 13.17 -7.48 -15.60
C CYS A 212 14.24 -7.85 -16.63
N GLN A 213 13.90 -7.80 -17.93
CA GLN A 213 14.85 -8.09 -19.01
C GLN A 213 16.04 -7.12 -18.97
N VAL A 214 15.78 -5.84 -18.78
CA VAL A 214 16.84 -4.82 -18.64
C VAL A 214 17.75 -5.14 -17.44
N ALA A 215 17.18 -5.55 -16.31
CA ALA A 215 17.99 -5.96 -15.15
C ALA A 215 18.88 -7.17 -15.47
N CYS A 216 18.34 -8.19 -16.15
CA CYS A 216 19.11 -9.37 -16.58
C CYS A 216 20.26 -9.00 -17.53
N GLU A 217 19.99 -8.17 -18.54
CA GLU A 217 20.99 -7.76 -19.54
C GLU A 217 22.09 -6.89 -18.92
N THR A 218 21.76 -6.09 -17.90
CA THR A 218 22.69 -5.16 -17.26
C THR A 218 23.54 -5.83 -16.18
N PHE A 219 22.95 -6.71 -15.37
CA PHE A 219 23.59 -7.24 -14.15
C PHE A 219 23.78 -8.76 -14.14
N GLY A 220 23.25 -9.47 -15.13
CA GLY A 220 23.22 -10.93 -15.19
C GLY A 220 21.89 -11.51 -14.67
N GLU A 221 21.53 -12.70 -15.17
CA GLU A 221 20.27 -13.37 -14.82
C GLU A 221 20.13 -13.68 -13.33
N ASP A 222 21.23 -13.90 -12.61
CA ASP A 222 21.23 -14.19 -11.17
C ASP A 222 20.87 -12.97 -10.30
N ARG A 223 20.86 -11.77 -10.89
CA ARG A 223 20.58 -10.49 -10.24
C ARG A 223 19.15 -10.00 -10.43
N ALA A 224 18.30 -10.73 -11.16
CA ALA A 224 16.90 -10.39 -11.35
C ALA A 224 15.99 -11.58 -11.08
N GLU A 225 14.90 -11.35 -10.33
CA GLU A 225 13.90 -12.38 -10.04
C GLU A 225 12.51 -11.90 -10.52
N PHE A 226 11.84 -12.71 -11.33
CA PHE A 226 10.53 -12.42 -11.89
C PHE A 226 9.47 -13.35 -11.32
N GLY A 227 8.29 -12.80 -11.00
CA GLY A 227 7.18 -13.58 -10.46
C GLY A 227 7.24 -13.74 -8.93
N ILE A 228 7.77 -12.74 -8.22
CA ILE A 228 7.91 -12.79 -6.76
C ILE A 228 6.56 -12.79 -6.06
N LYS A 229 6.54 -13.22 -4.80
CA LYS A 229 5.31 -13.11 -4.00
C LYS A 229 4.96 -11.63 -3.76
N PRO A 230 3.69 -11.24 -3.95
CA PRO A 230 3.25 -9.89 -3.62
C PRO A 230 3.40 -9.58 -2.13
N LEU A 231 3.51 -8.30 -1.80
CA LEU A 231 3.58 -7.80 -0.43
C LEU A 231 2.21 -7.31 0.04
N MET A 232 1.92 -7.50 1.34
CA MET A 232 0.70 -6.99 1.96
C MET A 232 0.83 -5.54 2.49
N GLY A 233 2.00 -4.91 2.27
CA GLY A 233 2.16 -3.46 2.39
C GLY A 233 1.42 -2.73 1.26
N SER A 234 1.28 -1.42 1.39
CA SER A 234 0.67 -0.54 0.39
C SER A 234 1.67 0.52 -0.06
N GLU A 235 1.44 1.10 -1.23
CA GLU A 235 2.32 2.09 -1.86
C GLU A 235 1.46 3.03 -2.71
N ASP A 236 1.61 4.33 -2.54
CA ASP A 236 0.75 5.34 -3.18
C ASP A 236 1.15 5.62 -4.65
N PHE A 237 2.31 5.12 -5.10
CA PHE A 237 2.61 5.01 -6.54
C PHE A 237 1.53 4.25 -7.32
N SER A 238 0.73 3.42 -6.62
CA SER A 238 -0.49 2.81 -7.17
C SER A 238 -1.44 3.82 -7.82
N PHE A 239 -1.59 5.04 -7.28
CA PHE A 239 -2.39 6.09 -7.91
C PHE A 239 -1.81 6.57 -9.23
N MET A 240 -0.48 6.65 -9.33
CA MET A 240 0.18 6.98 -10.60
C MET A 240 -0.04 5.88 -11.63
N LEU A 241 -0.03 4.60 -11.22
CA LEU A 241 -0.36 3.47 -12.11
C LEU A 241 -1.85 3.39 -12.46
N GLU A 242 -2.77 3.89 -11.63
CA GLU A 242 -4.17 4.02 -12.06
C GLU A 242 -4.35 5.06 -13.16
N ALA A 243 -3.59 6.16 -13.11
CA ALA A 243 -3.64 7.22 -14.11
C ALA A 243 -2.78 6.92 -15.36
N GLN A 244 -1.64 6.25 -15.21
CA GLN A 244 -0.80 5.73 -16.29
C GLN A 244 -0.59 4.21 -16.10
N PRO A 245 -1.52 3.37 -16.61
CA PRO A 245 -1.48 1.92 -16.44
C PRO A 245 -0.28 1.24 -17.07
N LYS A 246 0.33 1.86 -18.09
CA LYS A 246 1.52 1.32 -18.74
C LYS A 246 2.75 1.63 -17.89
N GLY A 247 2.97 0.85 -16.85
CA GLY A 247 4.09 1.07 -15.94
C GLY A 247 4.39 -0.12 -15.04
N ALA A 248 5.51 -0.03 -14.34
CA ALA A 248 5.90 -1.04 -13.38
C ALA A 248 6.65 -0.45 -12.18
N PHE A 249 6.38 -1.00 -11.02
CA PHE A 249 7.11 -0.80 -9.79
C PHE A 249 7.90 -2.06 -9.47
N LEU A 250 9.14 -1.92 -9.00
CA LEU A 250 10.00 -3.04 -8.67
C LEU A 250 10.60 -2.89 -7.26
N LEU A 251 11.11 -3.99 -6.73
CA LEU A 251 11.89 -3.95 -5.50
C LEU A 251 13.37 -4.17 -5.81
N PHE A 252 14.24 -3.57 -5.02
CA PHE A 252 15.67 -3.88 -5.03
C PHE A 252 16.16 -4.16 -3.62
N GLY A 253 17.19 -5.00 -3.49
CA GLY A 253 17.65 -5.42 -2.18
C GLY A 253 18.35 -4.34 -1.37
N ASN A 254 17.92 -4.17 -0.11
CA ASN A 254 18.59 -3.33 0.88
C ASN A 254 19.60 -4.12 1.74
N GLY A 255 19.59 -5.45 1.70
CA GLY A 255 20.41 -6.31 2.55
C GLY A 255 19.57 -7.41 3.18
N ASP A 256 20.08 -8.64 3.15
CA ASP A 256 19.43 -9.84 3.71
C ASP A 256 20.02 -10.25 5.07
N VAL A 257 21.30 -9.96 5.31
CA VAL A 257 22.00 -10.22 6.57
C VAL A 257 22.85 -9.01 6.98
N GLY A 258 22.70 -8.56 8.23
CA GLY A 258 23.53 -7.51 8.81
C GLY A 258 23.06 -6.11 8.40
N GLU A 259 23.94 -5.34 7.76
CA GLU A 259 23.64 -3.97 7.33
C GLU A 259 22.48 -3.94 6.32
N GLY A 260 21.49 -3.08 6.57
CA GLY A 260 20.31 -2.94 5.74
C GLY A 260 19.29 -4.09 5.80
N SER A 261 19.50 -5.11 6.65
CA SER A 261 18.53 -6.20 6.84
C SER A 261 17.40 -5.86 7.81
N CYS A 262 17.48 -4.73 8.51
CA CYS A 262 16.44 -4.29 9.43
C CYS A 262 15.22 -3.77 8.64
N MET A 263 14.03 -4.25 8.96
CA MET A 263 12.80 -3.92 8.23
C MET A 263 12.47 -2.43 8.25
N VAL A 264 11.81 -1.96 7.19
CA VAL A 264 11.27 -0.59 7.14
C VAL A 264 10.37 -0.30 8.34
N HIS A 265 10.36 0.97 8.75
CA HIS A 265 9.67 1.53 9.92
C HIS A 265 10.20 1.04 11.27
N ASN A 266 11.21 0.17 11.30
CA ASN A 266 11.91 -0.19 12.52
C ASN A 266 12.83 0.98 12.97
N PRO A 267 12.92 1.31 14.27
CA PRO A 267 13.87 2.31 14.78
C PRO A 267 15.35 2.02 14.50
N GLY A 268 15.71 0.77 14.23
CA GLY A 268 17.03 0.35 13.79
C GLY A 268 17.17 0.19 12.28
N TYR A 269 16.20 0.66 11.48
CA TYR A 269 16.32 0.68 10.03
C TYR A 269 17.51 1.55 9.62
N ASP A 270 18.30 1.05 8.68
CA ASP A 270 19.39 1.77 8.05
C ASP A 270 19.41 1.43 6.55
N PHE A 271 19.57 2.44 5.71
CA PHE A 271 19.64 2.25 4.27
C PHE A 271 21.03 1.72 3.91
N ASN A 272 21.12 0.72 3.02
CA ASN A 272 22.42 0.19 2.64
C ASN A 272 22.98 0.94 1.43
N ASP A 273 23.98 1.79 1.67
CA ASP A 273 24.60 2.65 0.65
C ASP A 273 25.23 1.86 -0.51
N ALA A 274 25.59 0.59 -0.31
CA ALA A 274 26.07 -0.26 -1.41
C ALA A 274 25.00 -0.52 -2.48
N SER A 275 23.72 -0.24 -2.20
CA SER A 275 22.64 -0.34 -3.17
C SER A 275 22.52 0.88 -4.10
N LEU A 276 23.10 2.03 -3.74
CA LEU A 276 22.97 3.29 -4.51
C LEU A 276 23.45 3.13 -5.96
N VAL A 277 24.67 2.61 -6.16
CA VAL A 277 25.27 2.50 -7.50
C VAL A 277 24.55 1.49 -8.40
N PRO A 278 24.24 0.25 -7.95
CA PRO A 278 23.45 -0.68 -8.74
C PRO A 278 22.08 -0.13 -9.13
N ALA A 279 21.34 0.47 -8.18
CA ALA A 279 20.00 0.99 -8.44
C ALA A 279 20.01 2.22 -9.37
N SER A 280 20.97 3.15 -9.23
CA SER A 280 21.14 4.25 -10.18
C SER A 280 21.53 3.75 -11.58
N SER A 281 22.42 2.76 -11.66
CA SER A 281 22.82 2.15 -12.93
C SER A 281 21.63 1.50 -13.64
N TYR A 282 20.75 0.84 -12.87
CA TYR A 282 19.53 0.23 -13.41
C TYR A 282 18.60 1.27 -14.05
N TRP A 283 18.39 2.42 -13.39
CA TRP A 283 17.62 3.51 -14.00
C TRP A 283 18.22 4.00 -15.31
N GLY A 284 19.55 4.15 -15.37
CA GLY A 284 20.26 4.50 -16.59
C GLY A 284 19.99 3.50 -17.72
N ALA A 285 20.18 2.21 -17.44
CA ALA A 285 19.95 1.14 -18.41
C ALA A 285 18.48 1.07 -18.89
N LEU A 286 17.52 1.25 -17.97
CA LEU A 286 16.09 1.24 -18.30
C LEU A 286 15.72 2.38 -19.26
N VAL A 287 16.26 3.57 -19.02
CA VAL A 287 16.04 4.73 -19.90
C VAL A 287 16.68 4.50 -21.26
N GLU A 288 17.93 4.05 -21.31
CA GLU A 288 18.64 3.79 -22.57
C GLU A 288 18.01 2.63 -23.37
N ALA A 289 17.40 1.65 -22.71
CA ALA A 289 16.69 0.56 -23.37
C ALA A 289 15.34 0.99 -23.94
N TRP A 290 14.60 1.87 -23.26
CA TRP A 290 13.27 2.32 -23.70
C TRP A 290 13.32 3.45 -24.73
N LEU A 291 14.23 4.41 -24.54
CA LEU A 291 14.35 5.63 -25.33
C LEU A 291 15.54 5.57 -26.32
N GLN A 292 15.66 4.47 -27.08
CA GLN A 292 16.68 4.35 -28.12
C GLN A 292 16.48 5.32 -29.28
#